data_AF-A0A8I2ZKD2-F1
#
_entry.id   AF-A0A8I2ZKD2-F1
#
_cell.length_a   1.000
_cell.length_b   1.000
_cell.length_c   1.000
_cell.angle_alpha   90.00
_cell.angle_beta   90.00
_cell.angle_gamma   90.00
#
_symmetry.space_group_name_H-M   'P 1'
#
loop_
_entity.id
_entity.type
_entity.pdbx_description
1 polymer ?
#
loop_
_entity_poly.entity_id
_entity_poly.type
_entity_poly.pdbx_seq_one_letter_code
_entity_poly.pdbx_strand_id
1 'polypeptide(L)'
;MSLDPCPTTPLHELHHDHDAHATSLPTPNSEALAVERELDMDSLAVACIVAQKPVSVTLDGPTICALTLLLVCLVHCVETPLAECLIVSVPLLLLIHNDYNNFLGLGPGGTPPTFQGYARIAWLRLWALRDPFTPPDPDPTPGRLPTRGRLLVGTNSAPSRTSSVHGSSSGSGSSGGGGSSNNNTNVDALPYRPGPRPVVAGIAPQRQLDQHGAKPQYRALRRTLEHLAARRPGRFGTARSCLEKHGLGLFARHPVNVTCNGEVCHVHDSDHSLHMTLHPDDIAEVLRKGWGQRHPLARKGWFGAMPVPEEFLMVYAPRDDQELQIVCRIIEAAIWYVTAESEQIEVLYRSRTPSIASSK
;
A
#
# COMPACT_ATOMS: atom_id res chain seq x y z
N MET A 1 52.42 70.20 -16.04
CA MET A 1 51.21 70.98 -16.36
C MET A 1 50.07 70.25 -15.66
N SER A 2 49.73 70.51 -14.39
CA SER A 2 48.98 71.66 -13.86
C SER A 2 47.79 71.96 -14.79
N LEU A 3 46.52 71.83 -14.40
CA LEU A 3 45.89 72.36 -13.19
C LEU A 3 44.61 71.57 -12.80
N ASP A 4 44.37 71.50 -11.49
CA ASP A 4 43.09 71.36 -10.76
C ASP A 4 42.00 72.35 -11.24
N PRO A 5 40.68 72.25 -10.90
CA PRO A 5 40.19 71.98 -9.53
C PRO A 5 38.79 71.33 -9.30
N CYS A 6 38.53 71.00 -8.03
CA CYS A 6 37.21 70.78 -7.39
C CYS A 6 36.71 72.14 -6.81
N PRO A 7 35.62 72.31 -6.01
CA PRO A 7 34.37 71.56 -5.77
C PRO A 7 33.11 72.47 -5.87
N THR A 8 31.89 71.94 -5.68
CA THR A 8 30.80 72.61 -4.90
C THR A 8 29.57 71.70 -4.75
N THR A 9 29.25 71.33 -3.51
CA THR A 9 27.88 71.16 -2.97
C THR A 9 27.47 72.52 -2.35
N PRO A 10 26.20 72.88 -2.03
CA PRO A 10 25.45 72.17 -0.98
C PRO A 10 23.89 72.38 -0.89
N LEU A 11 23.31 71.75 0.16
CA LEU A 11 22.08 72.04 0.95
C LEU A 11 20.67 71.93 0.31
N HIS A 12 19.56 71.69 1.03
CA HIS A 12 19.12 70.98 2.26
C HIS A 12 17.66 71.45 2.47
N GLU A 13 16.70 70.56 2.77
CA GLU A 13 15.44 70.73 3.56
C GLU A 13 14.38 69.70 3.09
N LEU A 14 14.09 68.65 3.87
CA LEU A 14 13.07 68.55 4.94
C LEU A 14 11.62 68.73 4.43
N HIS A 15 10.82 67.65 4.37
CA HIS A 15 9.92 67.21 5.46
C HIS A 15 8.89 66.14 4.99
N HIS A 16 8.53 65.27 5.92
CA HIS A 16 7.29 64.49 6.07
C HIS A 16 7.13 63.05 5.53
N ASP A 17 6.93 62.16 6.52
CA ASP A 17 6.53 60.76 6.48
C ASP A 17 5.18 60.50 5.81
N HIS A 18 5.06 59.36 5.12
CA HIS A 18 3.85 58.52 5.13
C HIS A 18 4.19 57.06 4.81
N ASP A 19 3.70 56.18 5.68
CA ASP A 19 3.80 54.74 5.66
C ASP A 19 3.24 54.08 4.38
N ALA A 20 3.96 53.09 3.85
CA ALA A 20 3.38 51.95 3.13
C ALA A 20 4.36 50.76 3.14
N HIS A 21 4.23 49.90 4.15
CA HIS A 21 4.81 48.56 4.16
C HIS A 21 4.15 47.69 3.08
N ALA A 22 4.79 47.57 1.91
CA ALA A 22 4.47 46.54 0.93
C ALA A 22 5.33 45.30 1.19
N THR A 23 4.82 44.38 2.01
CA THR A 23 5.41 43.05 2.20
C THR A 23 5.18 42.24 0.93
N SER A 24 6.21 42.13 0.08
CA SER A 24 6.18 41.25 -1.10
C SER A 24 6.08 39.79 -0.66
N LEU A 25 4.93 39.17 -0.92
CA LEU A 25 4.74 37.72 -0.83
C LEU A 25 5.71 37.01 -1.79
N PRO A 26 6.31 35.87 -1.41
CA PRO A 26 7.16 35.12 -2.32
C PRO A 26 6.27 34.53 -3.42
N THR A 27 6.52 34.94 -4.66
CA THR A 27 6.00 34.24 -5.84
C THR A 27 6.56 32.81 -5.81
N PRO A 28 5.71 31.76 -5.89
CA PRO A 28 6.19 30.40 -5.95
C PRO A 28 7.05 30.22 -7.21
N ASN A 29 8.28 29.75 -7.04
CA ASN A 29 9.20 29.47 -8.14
C ASN A 29 8.48 28.60 -9.18
N SER A 30 8.45 29.06 -10.43
CA SER A 30 7.88 28.31 -11.56
C SER A 30 8.53 26.93 -11.71
N GLU A 31 9.77 26.77 -11.24
CA GLU A 31 10.48 25.49 -11.17
C GLU A 31 9.96 24.59 -10.04
N ALA A 32 9.62 25.13 -8.87
CA ALA A 32 9.05 24.34 -7.77
C ALA A 32 7.63 23.85 -8.10
N LEU A 33 6.83 24.69 -8.75
CA LEU A 33 5.52 24.30 -9.28
C LEU A 33 5.63 23.32 -10.46
N ALA A 34 6.68 23.42 -11.28
CA ALA A 34 6.93 22.46 -12.34
C ALA A 34 7.41 21.11 -11.78
N VAL A 35 8.27 21.12 -10.76
CA VAL A 35 8.74 19.91 -10.06
C VAL A 35 7.61 19.25 -9.28
N GLU A 36 6.75 20.02 -8.59
CA GLU A 36 5.56 19.47 -7.95
C GLU A 36 4.56 18.93 -8.98
N ARG A 37 4.44 19.55 -10.15
CA ARG A 37 3.55 19.10 -11.23
C ARG A 37 4.13 17.92 -12.03
N GLU A 38 5.45 17.79 -12.16
CA GLU A 38 6.12 16.58 -12.66
C GLU A 38 6.01 15.44 -11.65
N LEU A 39 6.20 15.71 -10.35
CA LEU A 39 5.97 14.73 -9.28
C LEU A 39 4.50 14.30 -9.20
N ASP A 40 3.55 15.21 -9.45
CA ASP A 40 2.11 14.92 -9.50
C ASP A 40 1.72 14.17 -10.79
N MET A 41 2.31 14.51 -11.95
CA MET A 41 2.10 13.78 -13.20
C MET A 41 2.73 12.40 -13.19
N ASP A 42 3.93 12.24 -12.60
CA ASP A 42 4.53 10.94 -12.35
C ASP A 42 3.73 10.19 -11.29
N SER A 43 3.22 10.83 -10.24
CA SER A 43 2.34 10.18 -9.25
C SER A 43 0.98 9.76 -9.83
N LEU A 44 0.42 10.53 -10.77
CA LEU A 44 -0.79 10.17 -11.53
C LEU A 44 -0.50 9.09 -12.59
N ALA A 45 0.71 9.05 -13.14
CA ALA A 45 1.16 8.00 -14.05
C ALA A 45 1.57 6.71 -13.32
N VAL A 46 1.93 6.80 -12.04
CA VAL A 46 2.37 5.68 -11.17
C VAL A 46 1.18 4.91 -10.56
N ALA A 47 -0.04 5.31 -10.86
CA ALA A 47 -1.28 4.57 -10.59
C ALA A 47 -1.29 3.22 -11.34
N CYS A 48 -0.70 2.19 -10.71
CA CYS A 48 -0.54 0.82 -11.21
C CYS A 48 0.36 0.69 -12.44
N ILE A 49 1.58 1.23 -12.39
CA ILE A 49 2.65 0.71 -13.26
C ILE A 49 2.97 -0.69 -12.74
N VAL A 50 2.36 -1.68 -13.40
CA VAL A 50 2.80 -3.05 -13.36
C VAL A 50 4.31 -3.01 -13.60
N ALA A 51 5.11 -3.43 -12.63
CA ALA A 51 6.53 -3.65 -12.85
C ALA A 51 6.70 -4.88 -13.76
N GLN A 52 6.31 -4.67 -15.02
CA GLN A 52 6.56 -5.50 -16.17
C GLN A 52 8.01 -5.28 -16.55
N LYS A 53 8.71 -6.36 -16.89
CA LYS A 53 9.98 -6.21 -17.60
C LYS A 53 9.70 -5.43 -18.88
N PRO A 54 10.44 -4.33 -19.13
CA PRO A 54 10.24 -3.54 -20.34
C PRO A 54 10.47 -4.43 -21.56
N VAL A 55 9.69 -4.18 -22.61
CA VAL A 55 9.98 -4.77 -23.91
C VAL A 55 11.35 -4.26 -24.32
N SER A 56 12.34 -5.14 -24.33
CA SER A 56 13.70 -4.83 -24.77
C SER A 56 14.04 -5.74 -25.93
N VAL A 57 14.39 -5.13 -27.05
CA VAL A 57 14.85 -5.81 -28.25
C VAL A 57 16.22 -5.23 -28.58
N THR A 58 17.26 -6.04 -28.43
CA THR A 58 18.61 -5.67 -28.85
C THR A 58 18.76 -5.96 -30.33
N LEU A 59 18.81 -4.92 -31.16
CA LEU A 59 19.01 -5.05 -32.60
C LEU A 59 20.47 -4.74 -32.93
N ASP A 60 21.16 -5.68 -33.59
CA ASP A 60 22.50 -5.43 -34.12
C ASP A 60 22.43 -4.77 -35.51
N GLY A 61 23.57 -4.22 -35.98
CA GLY A 61 23.63 -3.53 -37.27
C GLY A 61 23.04 -4.33 -38.44
N PRO A 62 23.43 -5.60 -38.64
CA PRO A 62 22.85 -6.45 -39.69
C PRO A 62 21.34 -6.66 -39.56
N THR A 63 20.83 -6.88 -38.33
CA THR A 63 19.39 -7.06 -38.07
C THR A 63 18.62 -5.79 -38.38
N ILE A 64 19.14 -4.61 -38.00
CA ILE A 64 18.53 -3.33 -38.35
C ILE A 64 18.43 -3.17 -39.87
N CYS A 65 19.52 -3.43 -40.60
CA CYS A 65 19.53 -3.35 -42.06
C CYS A 65 18.52 -4.33 -42.69
N ALA A 66 18.49 -5.58 -42.23
CA ALA A 66 17.57 -6.59 -42.74
C ALA A 66 16.09 -6.23 -42.47
N LEU A 67 15.76 -5.79 -41.24
CA LEU A 67 14.40 -5.37 -40.88
C LEU A 67 13.95 -4.15 -41.68
N THR A 68 14.85 -3.20 -41.92
CA THR A 68 14.56 -1.99 -42.71
C THR A 68 14.27 -2.36 -44.17
N LEU A 69 15.11 -3.20 -44.78
CA LEU A 69 14.88 -3.68 -46.14
C LEU A 69 13.59 -4.49 -46.25
N LEU A 70 13.30 -5.34 -45.27
CA LEU A 70 12.05 -6.11 -45.21
C LEU A 70 10.83 -5.19 -45.12
N LEU A 71 10.89 -4.14 -44.29
CA LEU A 71 9.81 -3.17 -44.16
C LEU A 71 9.56 -2.40 -45.47
N VAL A 72 10.63 -1.97 -46.14
CA VAL A 72 10.55 -1.32 -47.46
C VAL A 72 9.93 -2.25 -48.50
N CYS A 73 10.39 -3.51 -48.57
CA CYS A 73 9.79 -4.51 -49.46
C CYS A 73 8.32 -4.75 -49.13
N LEU A 74 7.95 -4.82 -47.85
CA LEU A 74 6.58 -5.04 -47.41
C LEU A 74 5.65 -3.89 -47.86
N VAL A 75 6.08 -2.64 -47.69
CA VAL A 75 5.28 -1.46 -48.09
C VAL A 75 5.14 -1.35 -49.62
N HIS A 76 6.13 -1.80 -50.39
CA HIS A 76 6.11 -1.68 -51.86
C HIS A 76 5.56 -2.90 -52.61
N CYS A 77 5.63 -4.09 -52.02
CA CYS A 77 5.26 -5.36 -52.69
C CYS A 77 3.96 -5.97 -52.19
N VAL A 78 3.40 -5.49 -51.07
CA VAL A 78 2.16 -6.00 -50.47
C VAL A 78 1.06 -4.95 -50.61
N GLU A 79 -0.19 -5.39 -50.76
CA GLU A 79 -1.35 -4.49 -50.79
C GLU A 79 -1.40 -3.63 -49.53
N THR A 80 -1.67 -2.33 -49.69
CA THR A 80 -1.71 -1.32 -48.61
C THR A 80 -2.46 -1.77 -47.35
N PRO A 81 -3.71 -2.29 -47.41
CA PRO A 81 -4.43 -2.67 -46.19
C PRO A 81 -3.75 -3.83 -45.45
N LEU A 82 -3.14 -4.76 -46.18
CA LEU A 82 -2.44 -5.90 -45.59
C LEU A 82 -1.10 -5.46 -44.97
N ALA A 83 -0.36 -4.58 -45.65
CA ALA A 83 0.87 -4.01 -45.12
C ALA A 83 0.63 -3.23 -43.81
N GLU A 84 -0.43 -2.41 -43.76
CA GLU A 84 -0.84 -1.69 -42.55
C GLU A 84 -1.19 -2.64 -41.39
N CYS A 85 -1.96 -3.69 -41.67
CA CYS A 85 -2.30 -4.72 -40.66
C CYS A 85 -1.05 -5.40 -40.11
N LEU A 86 -0.07 -5.71 -40.96
CA LEU A 86 1.18 -6.36 -40.55
C LEU A 86 2.04 -5.42 -39.69
N ILE A 87 2.18 -4.15 -40.09
CA ILE A 87 2.95 -3.14 -39.34
C ILE A 87 2.38 -2.93 -37.94
N VAL A 88 1.05 -2.90 -37.78
CA VAL A 88 0.40 -2.71 -36.48
C VAL A 88 0.40 -4.00 -35.65
N SER A 89 0.19 -5.15 -36.28
CA SER A 89 0.09 -6.43 -35.56
C SER A 89 1.41 -6.87 -34.94
N VAL A 90 2.57 -6.59 -35.55
CA VAL A 90 3.87 -7.03 -35.03
C VAL A 90 4.17 -6.43 -33.63
N PRO A 91 4.15 -5.10 -33.42
CA PRO A 91 4.33 -4.52 -32.08
C PRO A 91 3.27 -4.97 -31.07
N LEU A 92 2.01 -5.11 -31.53
CA LEU A 92 0.92 -5.56 -30.66
C LEU A 92 1.13 -7.00 -30.17
N LEU A 93 1.55 -7.91 -31.06
CA LEU A 93 1.87 -9.30 -30.70
C LEU A 93 3.08 -9.37 -29.77
N LEU A 94 4.11 -8.53 -29.97
CA LEU A 94 5.26 -8.43 -29.06
C LEU A 94 4.83 -7.92 -27.68
N LEU A 95 3.95 -6.91 -27.61
CA LEU A 95 3.40 -6.41 -26.37
C LEU A 95 2.62 -7.50 -25.62
N ILE A 96 1.71 -8.19 -26.31
CA ILE A 96 0.92 -9.30 -25.74
C ILE A 96 1.83 -10.43 -25.26
N HIS A 97 2.84 -10.80 -26.06
CA HIS A 97 3.80 -11.83 -25.69
C HIS A 97 4.60 -11.45 -24.44
N ASN A 98 5.08 -10.20 -24.38
CA ASN A 98 5.83 -9.71 -23.22
C ASN A 98 4.95 -9.62 -21.97
N ASP A 99 3.73 -9.07 -22.06
CA ASP A 99 2.81 -9.02 -20.92
C ASP A 99 2.39 -10.43 -20.47
N TYR A 100 2.19 -11.36 -21.40
CA TYR A 100 1.94 -12.77 -21.07
C TYR A 100 3.12 -13.39 -20.31
N ASN A 101 4.36 -13.16 -20.74
CA ASN A 101 5.55 -13.65 -20.03
C ASN A 101 5.70 -12.99 -18.66
N ASN A 102 5.36 -11.71 -18.52
CA ASN A 102 5.32 -11.02 -17.22
C ASN A 102 4.25 -11.64 -16.30
N PHE A 103 3.07 -11.95 -16.83
CA PHE A 103 2.02 -12.66 -16.11
C PHE A 103 2.49 -14.02 -15.61
N LEU A 104 3.14 -14.82 -16.47
CA LEU A 104 3.74 -16.10 -16.06
C LEU A 104 4.85 -15.90 -15.01
N GLY A 105 5.64 -14.83 -15.12
CA GLY A 105 6.73 -14.49 -14.21
C GLY A 105 6.29 -14.14 -12.79
N LEU A 106 5.03 -13.79 -12.57
CA LEU A 106 4.45 -13.60 -11.22
C LEU A 106 4.28 -14.92 -10.46
N GLY A 107 4.40 -16.06 -11.15
CA GLY A 107 4.26 -17.39 -10.58
C GLY A 107 2.81 -17.86 -10.44
N PRO A 108 2.57 -18.98 -9.76
CA PRO A 108 1.23 -19.52 -9.56
C PRO A 108 0.41 -18.65 -8.59
N GLY A 109 -0.91 -18.63 -8.73
CA GLY A 109 -1.83 -17.94 -7.82
C GLY A 109 -3.27 -18.40 -8.04
N GLY A 110 -4.25 -17.56 -7.65
CA GLY A 110 -5.67 -17.89 -7.82
C GLY A 110 -6.13 -18.08 -9.27
N THR A 111 -5.44 -17.42 -10.21
CA THR A 111 -5.67 -17.56 -11.66
C THR A 111 -4.61 -18.48 -12.26
N PRO A 112 -4.99 -19.53 -13.03
CA PRO A 112 -4.02 -20.44 -13.64
C PRO A 112 -3.05 -19.75 -14.61
N PRO A 113 -1.78 -20.17 -14.68
CA PRO A 113 -0.77 -19.62 -15.60
C PRO A 113 -0.97 -20.16 -17.03
N THR A 114 -2.14 -19.89 -17.61
CA THR A 114 -2.50 -20.27 -18.98
C THR A 114 -2.89 -19.02 -19.77
N PHE A 115 -2.93 -19.12 -21.10
CA PHE A 115 -3.39 -18.00 -21.94
C PHE A 115 -4.83 -17.58 -21.63
N GLN A 116 -5.70 -18.53 -21.31
CA GLN A 116 -7.07 -18.22 -20.86
C GLN A 116 -7.07 -17.44 -19.53
N GLY A 117 -6.20 -17.83 -18.59
CA GLY A 117 -5.99 -17.09 -17.35
C GLY A 117 -5.53 -15.65 -17.62
N TYR A 118 -4.52 -15.50 -18.49
CA TYR A 118 -4.05 -14.20 -18.95
C TYR A 118 -5.16 -13.35 -19.58
N ALA A 119 -5.96 -13.90 -20.50
CA ALA A 119 -7.05 -13.16 -21.15
C ALA A 119 -8.09 -12.67 -20.11
N ARG A 120 -8.40 -13.51 -19.12
CA ARG A 120 -9.27 -13.13 -17.98
C ARG A 120 -8.65 -11.97 -17.18
N ILE A 121 -7.36 -12.02 -16.91
CA ILE A 121 -6.63 -10.95 -16.21
C ILE A 121 -6.58 -9.67 -17.03
N ALA A 122 -6.30 -9.76 -18.33
CA ALA A 122 -6.32 -8.61 -19.23
C ALA A 122 -7.69 -7.92 -19.23
N TRP A 123 -8.78 -8.70 -19.26
CA TRP A 123 -10.13 -8.16 -19.10
C TRP A 123 -10.34 -7.48 -17.74
N LEU A 124 -9.99 -8.15 -16.63
CA LEU A 124 -10.15 -7.60 -15.28
C LEU A 124 -9.30 -6.34 -15.04
N ARG A 125 -8.11 -6.25 -15.66
CA ARG A 125 -7.22 -5.09 -15.59
C ARG A 125 -7.89 -3.81 -16.10
N LEU A 126 -8.76 -3.89 -17.11
CA LEU A 126 -9.51 -2.73 -17.63
C LEU A 126 -10.42 -2.10 -16.57
N TRP A 127 -10.80 -2.88 -15.56
CA TRP A 127 -11.73 -2.49 -14.49
C TRP A 127 -11.05 -2.38 -13.13
N ALA A 128 -9.73 -2.54 -13.07
CA ALA A 128 -8.98 -2.46 -11.82
C ALA A 128 -8.98 -1.02 -11.26
N LEU A 129 -8.85 -0.91 -9.93
CA LEU A 129 -8.56 0.35 -9.27
C LEU A 129 -7.28 0.95 -9.85
N ARG A 130 -7.35 2.22 -10.25
CA ARG A 130 -6.19 2.99 -10.69
C ARG A 130 -5.34 3.40 -9.50
N ASP A 131 -6.00 3.95 -8.47
CA ASP A 131 -5.34 4.32 -7.22
C ASP A 131 -5.62 3.27 -6.12
N PRO A 132 -4.62 2.46 -5.74
CA PRO A 132 -4.74 1.50 -4.64
C PRO A 132 -4.48 2.13 -3.26
N PHE A 133 -4.20 3.44 -3.17
CA PHE A 133 -3.83 4.12 -1.92
C PHE A 133 -4.96 4.98 -1.33
N THR A 134 -6.08 5.12 -2.03
CA THR A 134 -7.31 5.72 -1.49
C THR A 134 -8.19 4.65 -0.81
N PRO A 135 -8.53 4.79 0.49
CA PRO A 135 -9.40 3.84 1.19
C PRO A 135 -10.79 3.75 0.54
N PRO A 136 -11.52 2.63 0.72
CA PRO A 136 -12.93 2.58 0.33
C PRO A 136 -13.75 3.60 1.14
N ASP A 137 -14.91 3.97 0.59
CA ASP A 137 -15.89 4.75 1.35
C ASP A 137 -16.29 4.00 2.64
N PRO A 138 -16.73 4.71 3.70
CA PRO A 138 -17.26 4.08 4.89
C PRO A 138 -18.36 3.07 4.56
N ASP A 139 -18.45 2.01 5.36
CA ASP A 139 -19.37 0.89 5.10
C ASP A 139 -20.80 1.42 4.86
N PRO A 140 -21.36 1.24 3.66
CA PRO A 140 -22.69 1.75 3.33
C PRO A 140 -23.79 0.96 4.03
N THR A 141 -23.47 -0.17 4.69
CA THR A 141 -24.43 -1.09 5.29
C THR A 141 -24.72 -0.68 6.74
N PRO A 142 -25.91 -0.14 7.05
CA PRO A 142 -26.23 0.29 8.41
C PRO A 142 -26.24 -0.90 9.37
N GLY A 143 -25.53 -0.78 10.49
CA GLY A 143 -25.52 -1.79 11.55
C GLY A 143 -24.64 -3.01 11.30
N ARG A 144 -23.84 -3.03 10.22
CA ARG A 144 -22.80 -4.06 10.02
C ARG A 144 -21.78 -4.00 11.16
N LEU A 145 -21.47 -5.18 11.70
CA LEU A 145 -20.48 -5.33 12.76
C LEU A 145 -19.13 -5.74 12.16
N PRO A 146 -18.01 -5.28 12.74
CA PRO A 146 -17.92 -4.21 13.72
C PRO A 146 -18.23 -2.84 13.11
N THR A 147 -18.76 -1.90 13.90
CA THR A 147 -19.16 -0.56 13.43
C THR A 147 -18.00 0.42 13.26
N ARG A 148 -16.80 0.04 13.69
CA ARG A 148 -15.57 0.84 13.62
C ARG A 148 -14.35 -0.05 13.53
N GLY A 149 -13.29 0.52 12.96
CA GLY A 149 -11.97 -0.09 12.92
C GLY A 149 -11.36 -0.27 14.31
N ARG A 150 -10.46 -1.25 14.43
CA ARG A 150 -9.72 -1.52 15.66
C ARG A 150 -8.53 -0.58 15.87
N LEU A 151 -7.95 -0.07 14.79
CA LEU A 151 -6.72 0.73 14.78
C LEU A 151 -6.98 2.24 14.93
N LEU A 152 -8.25 2.67 14.96
CA LEU A 152 -8.63 4.06 15.22
C LEU A 152 -8.83 4.30 16.72
N VAL A 153 -7.80 4.84 17.39
CA VAL A 153 -7.93 5.44 18.72
C VAL A 153 -7.18 6.77 18.75
N GLY A 154 -7.91 7.87 18.96
CA GLY A 154 -7.33 9.21 19.15
C GLY A 154 -8.19 10.39 18.71
N THR A 155 -9.24 10.20 17.91
CA THR A 155 -10.12 11.31 17.49
C THR A 155 -11.56 11.04 17.91
N ASN A 156 -12.03 11.83 18.88
CA ASN A 156 -13.41 12.00 19.33
C ASN A 156 -13.99 10.90 20.25
N SER A 157 -13.51 10.86 21.49
CA SER A 157 -14.45 10.85 22.61
C SER A 157 -14.72 12.32 22.95
N ALA A 158 -15.89 12.85 22.58
CA ALA A 158 -16.31 14.15 23.07
C ALA A 158 -16.25 14.14 24.61
N PRO A 159 -15.65 15.14 25.28
CA PRO A 159 -15.79 15.24 26.71
C PRO A 159 -17.28 15.41 26.98
N SER A 160 -17.88 14.45 27.67
CA SER A 160 -19.16 14.63 28.31
C SER A 160 -19.05 15.85 29.19
N ARG A 161 -19.53 16.99 28.70
CA ARG A 161 -19.80 18.18 29.51
C ARG A 161 -20.95 17.82 30.44
N THR A 162 -20.67 17.09 31.51
CA THR A 162 -21.49 17.15 32.71
C THR A 162 -21.07 18.41 33.46
N SER A 163 -21.80 19.49 33.22
CA SER A 163 -21.79 20.66 34.08
C SER A 163 -22.34 20.27 35.45
N SER A 164 -21.46 19.97 36.40
CA SER A 164 -21.79 20.04 37.83
C SER A 164 -21.17 21.29 38.40
N VAL A 165 -22.00 22.34 38.46
CA VAL A 165 -21.79 23.52 39.28
C VAL A 165 -21.91 23.09 40.75
N HIS A 166 -20.83 23.16 41.52
CA HIS A 166 -20.86 23.57 42.94
C HIS A 166 -19.46 23.63 43.56
N GLY A 167 -19.20 24.72 44.30
CA GLY A 167 -18.49 24.63 45.58
C GLY A 167 -17.01 25.00 45.62
N SER A 168 -16.74 26.25 45.96
CA SER A 168 -15.48 26.82 46.47
C SER A 168 -14.89 26.11 47.70
N SER A 169 -13.56 26.01 47.80
CA SER A 169 -12.75 26.60 48.89
C SER A 169 -11.27 26.17 48.88
N SER A 170 -10.48 27.08 49.43
CA SER A 170 -9.02 27.21 49.62
C SER A 170 -8.26 26.04 50.28
N GLY A 171 -6.99 25.86 49.89
CA GLY A 171 -6.00 25.10 50.68
C GLY A 171 -4.61 25.08 50.04
N SER A 172 -3.63 25.64 50.74
CA SER A 172 -2.24 25.91 50.37
C SER A 172 -1.28 24.74 50.61
N GLY A 173 -0.26 24.63 49.73
CA GLY A 173 1.09 24.12 50.03
C GLY A 173 1.32 22.60 49.91
N SER A 174 2.22 22.20 49.01
CA SER A 174 3.48 21.52 49.37
C SER A 174 4.26 21.12 48.11
N SER A 175 5.52 21.54 48.07
CA SER A 175 6.56 21.13 47.14
C SER A 175 7.11 19.75 47.49
N GLY A 176 7.10 18.82 46.55
CA GLY A 176 7.72 17.50 46.66
C GLY A 176 7.89 16.87 45.28
N GLY A 177 9.12 16.48 44.95
CA GLY A 177 9.53 16.02 43.63
C GLY A 177 8.99 14.65 43.22
N GLY A 178 9.11 14.36 41.93
CA GLY A 178 8.81 13.06 41.34
C GLY A 178 8.77 13.19 39.82
N GLY A 179 9.72 12.53 39.14
CA GLY A 179 9.82 12.56 37.69
C GLY A 179 8.51 12.10 37.03
N SER A 180 8.11 12.83 36.00
CA SER A 180 7.03 12.39 35.12
C SER A 180 7.57 12.36 33.70
N SER A 181 8.25 11.26 33.38
CA SER A 181 8.45 10.83 32.01
C SER A 181 7.07 10.70 31.36
N ASN A 182 6.76 11.59 30.42
CA ASN A 182 5.54 11.55 29.61
C ASN A 182 5.53 10.29 28.74
N ASN A 183 5.18 9.14 29.30
CA ASN A 183 4.83 7.93 28.55
C ASN A 183 3.33 7.90 28.32
N ASN A 184 2.83 8.83 27.49
CA ASN A 184 1.56 8.67 26.81
C ASN A 184 1.87 8.09 25.41
N THR A 185 2.42 6.88 25.37
CA THR A 185 2.53 6.15 24.10
C THR A 185 1.13 5.72 23.72
N ASN A 186 0.59 6.35 22.68
CA ASN A 186 -0.63 5.93 22.00
C ASN A 186 -0.43 4.50 21.46
N VAL A 187 -0.73 3.49 22.29
CA VAL A 187 -0.46 2.05 22.03
C VAL A 187 -1.27 1.52 20.84
N ASP A 188 -2.30 2.26 20.43
CA ASP A 188 -3.34 1.76 19.53
C ASP A 188 -3.16 2.19 18.08
N ALA A 189 -2.50 3.33 17.81
CA ALA A 189 -2.20 3.76 16.44
C ALA A 189 -1.04 2.96 15.82
N LEU A 190 -1.05 2.77 14.50
CA LEU A 190 0.08 2.16 13.80
C LEU A 190 1.23 3.17 13.64
N PRO A 191 2.50 2.78 13.84
CA PRO A 191 3.61 3.66 13.49
C PRO A 191 3.71 3.81 11.96
N TYR A 192 4.41 4.83 11.47
CA TYR A 192 4.75 4.89 10.05
C TYR A 192 5.73 3.77 9.70
N ARG A 193 5.51 3.12 8.55
CA ARG A 193 6.47 2.15 8.02
C ARG A 193 7.71 2.88 7.50
N PRO A 194 8.93 2.54 7.94
CA PRO A 194 10.14 3.21 7.47
C PRO A 194 10.45 2.92 5.99
N GLY A 195 10.82 3.97 5.24
CA GLY A 195 11.27 3.87 3.86
C GLY A 195 10.14 3.95 2.81
N PRO A 196 10.49 3.84 1.51
CA PRO A 196 9.52 3.88 0.43
C PRO A 196 8.61 2.64 0.44
N ARG A 197 7.43 2.76 -0.17
CA ARG A 197 6.55 1.61 -0.40
C ARG A 197 7.23 0.58 -1.31
N PRO A 198 6.98 -0.72 -1.11
CA PRO A 198 7.43 -1.74 -2.05
C PRO A 198 6.78 -1.57 -3.42
N VAL A 199 7.51 -1.99 -4.44
CA VAL A 199 7.00 -2.15 -5.80
C VAL A 199 6.12 -3.41 -5.85
N VAL A 200 4.90 -3.24 -6.32
CA VAL A 200 3.91 -4.32 -6.43
C VAL A 200 3.46 -4.46 -7.88
N ALA A 201 3.33 -5.70 -8.36
CA ALA A 201 2.86 -5.99 -9.71
C ALA A 201 1.77 -7.05 -9.74
N GLY A 202 0.99 -7.03 -10.82
CA GLY A 202 -0.09 -7.98 -11.04
C GLY A 202 -1.39 -7.60 -10.32
N ILE A 203 -2.47 -8.24 -10.75
CA ILE A 203 -3.79 -8.11 -10.13
C ILE A 203 -4.32 -9.44 -9.59
N ALA A 204 -3.85 -10.58 -10.12
CA ALA A 204 -4.15 -11.94 -9.70
C ALA A 204 -3.32 -12.91 -10.59
N PRO A 205 -2.17 -13.44 -10.11
CA PRO A 205 -1.56 -13.14 -8.81
C PRO A 205 -1.11 -11.68 -8.68
N GLN A 206 -1.11 -11.16 -7.45
CA GLN A 206 -0.49 -9.89 -7.07
C GLN A 206 0.77 -10.19 -6.25
N ARG A 207 1.88 -9.49 -6.54
CA ARG A 207 3.19 -9.79 -5.96
C ARG A 207 3.93 -8.54 -5.50
N GLN A 208 4.60 -8.65 -4.35
CA GLN A 208 5.62 -7.71 -3.93
C GLN A 208 6.94 -8.08 -4.62
N LEU A 209 7.51 -7.15 -5.38
CA LEU A 209 8.69 -7.44 -6.21
C LEU A 209 10.01 -7.10 -5.55
N ASP A 210 10.00 -6.18 -4.58
CA ASP A 210 11.16 -5.78 -3.80
C ASP A 210 10.82 -5.79 -2.29
N GLN A 211 11.79 -5.46 -1.45
CA GLN A 211 11.62 -5.41 0.01
C GLN A 211 10.98 -6.68 0.62
N HIS A 212 11.30 -7.84 0.04
CA HIS A 212 10.77 -9.14 0.43
C HIS A 212 10.94 -9.38 1.93
N GLY A 213 9.94 -10.00 2.56
CA GLY A 213 10.01 -10.28 3.99
C GLY A 213 11.15 -11.25 4.30
N ALA A 214 11.80 -11.08 5.44
CA ALA A 214 12.88 -11.97 5.83
C ALA A 214 12.33 -13.37 6.19
N LYS A 215 13.02 -14.43 5.72
CA LYS A 215 12.59 -15.83 5.90
C LYS A 215 12.30 -16.21 7.37
N PRO A 216 13.07 -15.76 8.38
CA PRO A 216 12.75 -16.03 9.79
C PRO A 216 11.38 -15.46 10.20
N GLN A 217 11.08 -14.22 9.81
CA GLN A 217 9.84 -13.51 10.12
C GLN A 217 8.64 -14.15 9.41
N TYR A 218 8.81 -14.53 8.15
CA TYR A 218 7.82 -15.31 7.42
C TYR A 218 7.47 -16.64 8.13
N ARG A 219 8.50 -17.39 8.57
CA ARG A 219 8.28 -18.65 9.31
C ARG A 219 7.65 -18.40 10.68
N ALA A 220 8.04 -17.32 11.36
CA ALA A 220 7.46 -16.92 12.64
C ALA A 220 5.98 -16.54 12.50
N LEU A 221 5.64 -15.77 11.46
CA LEU A 221 4.27 -15.42 11.12
C LEU A 221 3.41 -16.68 10.90
N ARG A 222 3.88 -17.62 10.07
CA ARG A 222 3.16 -18.88 9.83
C ARG A 222 2.92 -19.70 11.10
N ARG A 223 3.97 -19.90 11.90
CA ARG A 223 3.84 -20.60 13.19
C ARG A 223 2.87 -19.89 14.13
N THR A 224 2.87 -18.56 14.12
CA THR A 224 1.98 -17.73 14.94
C THR A 224 0.51 -17.97 14.55
N LEU A 225 0.20 -18.01 13.25
CA LEU A 225 -1.15 -18.30 12.75
C LEU A 225 -1.58 -19.74 13.06
N GLU A 226 -0.70 -20.72 12.83
CA GLU A 226 -0.95 -22.13 13.16
C GLU A 226 -1.18 -22.33 14.65
N HIS A 227 -0.38 -21.66 15.50
CA HIS A 227 -0.53 -21.71 16.95
C HIS A 227 -1.84 -21.07 17.41
N LEU A 228 -2.24 -19.92 16.84
CA LEU A 228 -3.53 -19.29 17.15
C LEU A 228 -4.69 -20.25 16.85
N ALA A 229 -4.67 -20.91 15.69
CA ALA A 229 -5.69 -21.89 15.31
C ALA A 229 -5.69 -23.11 16.24
N ALA A 230 -4.51 -23.63 16.60
CA ALA A 230 -4.38 -24.76 17.52
C ALA A 230 -4.84 -24.43 18.96
N ARG A 231 -4.60 -23.20 19.42
CA ARG A 231 -5.00 -22.72 20.75
C ARG A 231 -6.51 -22.43 20.84
N ARG A 232 -7.15 -22.10 19.72
CA ARG A 232 -8.56 -21.73 19.63
C ARG A 232 -9.29 -22.53 18.53
N PRO A 233 -9.30 -23.87 18.60
CA PRO A 233 -9.77 -24.71 17.49
C PRO A 233 -11.27 -24.58 17.23
N GLY A 234 -12.06 -24.12 18.21
CA GLY A 234 -13.49 -23.81 18.03
C GLY A 234 -13.77 -22.47 17.34
N ARG A 235 -12.77 -21.60 17.18
CA ARG A 235 -12.93 -20.27 16.56
C ARG A 235 -12.18 -20.16 15.24
N PHE A 236 -11.00 -20.75 15.16
CA PHE A 236 -10.10 -20.62 14.02
C PHE A 236 -9.66 -21.98 13.46
N GLY A 237 -9.23 -21.96 12.21
CA GLY A 237 -8.56 -23.06 11.53
C GLY A 237 -7.54 -22.52 10.54
N THR A 238 -6.58 -23.36 10.15
CA THR A 238 -5.64 -23.04 9.06
C THR A 238 -5.84 -24.00 7.90
N ALA A 239 -5.81 -23.47 6.68
CA ALA A 239 -5.89 -24.24 5.44
C ALA A 239 -5.17 -23.50 4.32
N ARG A 240 -5.16 -24.09 3.11
CA ARG A 240 -4.71 -23.39 1.90
C ARG A 240 -5.70 -22.27 1.55
N SER A 241 -5.21 -21.07 1.22
CA SER A 241 -6.07 -19.94 0.85
C SER A 241 -7.05 -20.32 -0.26
N CYS A 242 -8.30 -19.86 -0.18
CA CYS A 242 -9.27 -20.11 -1.24
C CYS A 242 -9.33 -19.00 -2.29
N LEU A 243 -8.76 -17.81 -2.05
CA LEU A 243 -8.55 -16.79 -3.08
C LEU A 243 -7.25 -17.04 -3.85
N GLU A 244 -6.12 -17.14 -3.14
CA GLU A 244 -4.81 -17.30 -3.77
C GLU A 244 -4.56 -18.73 -4.26
N LYS A 245 -5.36 -19.68 -3.75
CA LYS A 245 -5.17 -21.11 -4.00
C LYS A 245 -3.76 -21.55 -3.68
N HIS A 246 -2.98 -20.86 -2.85
CA HIS A 246 -1.63 -21.20 -2.41
C HIS A 246 -1.41 -20.55 -1.04
N GLY A 247 -0.29 -20.85 -0.37
CA GLY A 247 0.01 -20.24 0.93
C GLY A 247 -0.85 -20.72 2.09
N LEU A 248 -0.46 -20.29 3.29
CA LEU A 248 -1.19 -20.53 4.53
C LEU A 248 -2.27 -19.47 4.72
N GLY A 249 -3.53 -19.88 4.83
CA GLY A 249 -4.66 -19.04 5.22
C GLY A 249 -5.13 -19.33 6.65
N LEU A 250 -5.48 -18.26 7.38
CA LEU A 250 -6.21 -18.32 8.64
C LEU A 250 -7.70 -18.13 8.36
N PHE A 251 -8.54 -18.98 8.92
CA PHE A 251 -9.98 -18.98 8.72
C PHE A 251 -10.72 -18.87 10.04
N ALA A 252 -11.75 -18.03 10.08
CA ALA A 252 -12.74 -17.98 11.16
C ALA A 252 -13.85 -18.99 10.91
N ARG A 253 -14.30 -19.69 11.96
CA ARG A 253 -15.40 -20.68 11.88
C ARG A 253 -16.78 -20.04 11.92
N HIS A 254 -16.89 -18.89 12.59
CA HIS A 254 -18.15 -18.16 12.76
C HIS A 254 -17.96 -16.68 12.32
N PRO A 255 -17.65 -16.43 11.03
CA PRO A 255 -17.47 -15.07 10.53
C PRO A 255 -18.80 -14.31 10.49
N VAL A 256 -18.80 -13.06 10.97
CA VAL A 256 -19.89 -12.10 10.74
C VAL A 256 -19.75 -11.43 9.38
N ASN A 257 -18.50 -11.25 8.92
CA ASN A 257 -18.17 -10.72 7.59
C ASN A 257 -17.47 -11.81 6.78
N VAL A 258 -18.23 -12.44 5.89
CA VAL A 258 -17.75 -13.61 5.15
C VAL A 258 -16.99 -13.18 3.90
N THR A 259 -15.69 -13.44 3.88
CA THR A 259 -14.87 -13.47 2.66
C THR A 259 -14.33 -14.87 2.50
N CYS A 260 -14.49 -15.49 1.32
CA CYS A 260 -13.98 -16.83 1.00
C CYS A 260 -14.05 -17.86 2.15
N ASN A 261 -15.24 -18.38 2.47
CA ASN A 261 -15.43 -19.36 3.56
C ASN A 261 -14.88 -18.92 4.93
N GLY A 262 -14.84 -17.60 5.21
CA GLY A 262 -14.36 -17.05 6.48
C GLY A 262 -12.85 -16.83 6.54
N GLU A 263 -12.16 -16.77 5.40
CA GLU A 263 -10.74 -16.44 5.33
C GLU A 263 -10.47 -15.04 5.90
N VAL A 264 -9.66 -14.99 6.95
CA VAL A 264 -9.25 -13.74 7.63
C VAL A 264 -8.07 -13.12 6.91
N CYS A 265 -7.04 -13.93 6.66
CA CYS A 265 -5.86 -13.53 5.92
C CYS A 265 -5.17 -14.75 5.32
N HIS A 266 -4.32 -14.52 4.32
CA HIS A 266 -3.35 -15.52 3.87
C HIS A 266 -2.00 -14.89 3.60
N VAL A 267 -0.97 -15.73 3.69
CA VAL A 267 0.44 -15.35 3.49
C VAL A 267 0.94 -15.96 2.18
N HIS A 268 1.55 -15.15 1.33
CA HIS A 268 2.20 -15.61 0.11
C HIS A 268 3.50 -16.36 0.42
N ASP A 269 3.69 -17.53 -0.20
CA ASP A 269 4.93 -18.29 -0.05
C ASP A 269 6.11 -17.65 -0.82
N SER A 270 5.82 -16.85 -1.86
CA SER A 270 6.81 -16.31 -2.80
C SER A 270 7.52 -15.04 -2.32
N ASP A 271 6.75 -14.08 -1.79
CA ASP A 271 7.25 -12.74 -1.41
C ASP A 271 6.96 -12.40 0.07
N HIS A 272 6.24 -13.29 0.77
CA HIS A 272 5.85 -13.17 2.17
C HIS A 272 4.92 -12.00 2.51
N SER A 273 4.34 -11.34 1.50
CA SER A 273 3.24 -10.40 1.69
C SER A 273 1.95 -11.13 2.04
N LEU A 274 0.93 -10.39 2.44
CA LEU A 274 -0.33 -10.94 2.89
C LEU A 274 -1.50 -10.28 2.16
N HIS A 275 -2.57 -11.03 1.98
CA HIS A 275 -3.89 -10.45 1.74
C HIS A 275 -4.84 -10.71 2.91
N MET A 276 -5.74 -9.78 3.14
CA MET A 276 -6.77 -9.83 4.18
C MET A 276 -7.91 -8.88 3.87
N THR A 277 -8.99 -8.99 4.66
CA THR A 277 -10.06 -7.98 4.70
C THR A 277 -10.02 -7.21 6.02
N LEU A 278 -10.25 -5.90 5.95
CA LEU A 278 -10.22 -5.01 7.11
C LEU A 278 -11.43 -4.09 7.10
N HIS A 279 -11.78 -3.52 8.25
CA HIS A 279 -12.76 -2.45 8.30
C HIS A 279 -12.24 -1.22 7.51
N PRO A 280 -13.09 -0.44 6.80
CA PRO A 280 -12.66 0.75 6.04
C PRO A 280 -11.75 1.72 6.82
N ASP A 281 -12.09 1.98 8.09
CA ASP A 281 -11.27 2.71 9.05
C ASP A 281 -9.83 2.18 9.20
N ASP A 282 -9.67 0.86 9.31
CA ASP A 282 -8.38 0.20 9.48
C ASP A 282 -7.61 0.19 8.15
N ILE A 283 -8.32 0.09 7.03
CA ILE A 283 -7.73 0.27 5.69
C ILE A 283 -7.14 1.67 5.58
N ALA A 284 -7.90 2.70 5.94
CA ALA A 284 -7.42 4.07 5.92
C ALA A 284 -6.13 4.25 6.74
N GLU A 285 -6.07 3.64 7.94
CA GLU A 285 -4.86 3.70 8.77
C GLU A 285 -3.68 2.94 8.16
N VAL A 286 -3.89 1.70 7.69
CA VAL A 286 -2.85 0.87 7.04
C VAL A 286 -2.27 1.57 5.80
N LEU A 287 -3.14 2.13 4.95
CA LEU A 287 -2.74 2.88 3.77
C LEU A 287 -1.96 4.13 4.20
N ARG A 288 -2.53 4.99 5.05
CA ARG A 288 -1.90 6.23 5.50
C ARG A 288 -0.53 6.04 6.14
N LYS A 289 -0.34 4.92 6.86
CA LYS A 289 0.92 4.60 7.54
C LYS A 289 1.93 3.83 6.69
N GLY A 290 1.58 3.48 5.46
CA GLY A 290 2.51 2.83 4.53
C GLY A 290 2.67 1.32 4.70
N TRP A 291 1.72 0.66 5.38
CA TRP A 291 1.78 -0.78 5.66
C TRP A 291 1.17 -1.66 4.56
N GLY A 292 0.42 -1.08 3.65
CA GLY A 292 -0.21 -1.83 2.57
C GLY A 292 -0.78 -0.95 1.46
N GLN A 293 -1.43 -1.62 0.52
CA GLN A 293 -2.18 -1.03 -0.59
C GLN A 293 -3.43 -1.86 -0.87
N ARG A 294 -4.50 -1.26 -1.38
CA ARG A 294 -5.71 -1.99 -1.76
C ARG A 294 -5.41 -2.97 -2.89
N HIS A 295 -6.18 -4.05 -2.92
CA HIS A 295 -6.12 -4.99 -4.02
C HIS A 295 -6.72 -4.31 -5.27
N PRO A 296 -6.09 -4.36 -6.46
CA PRO A 296 -6.60 -3.68 -7.65
C PRO A 296 -8.03 -4.11 -8.04
N LEU A 297 -8.43 -5.33 -7.68
CA LEU A 297 -9.79 -5.83 -7.92
C LEU A 297 -10.80 -5.49 -6.80
N ALA A 298 -10.39 -4.83 -5.71
CA ALA A 298 -11.27 -4.42 -4.60
C ALA A 298 -12.06 -3.15 -4.92
N ARG A 299 -12.67 -3.10 -6.10
CA ARG A 299 -13.43 -1.95 -6.59
C ARG A 299 -14.94 -2.18 -6.45
N LYS A 300 -15.67 -1.11 -6.14
CA LYS A 300 -17.13 -1.07 -6.30
C LYS A 300 -17.54 -1.31 -7.74
N GLY A 301 -18.17 -2.44 -8.00
CA GLY A 301 -18.61 -2.82 -9.34
C GLY A 301 -19.78 -1.96 -9.82
N TRP A 302 -19.66 -1.34 -11.00
CA TRP A 302 -20.80 -0.72 -11.69
C TRP A 302 -21.50 -1.70 -12.64
N PHE A 303 -20.75 -2.68 -13.20
CA PHE A 303 -21.23 -3.67 -14.17
C PHE A 303 -20.91 -5.11 -13.73
N GLY A 304 -21.35 -5.49 -12.53
CA GLY A 304 -21.18 -6.84 -11.97
C GLY A 304 -20.24 -6.91 -10.77
N ALA A 305 -20.24 -8.04 -10.09
CA ALA A 305 -19.45 -8.25 -8.88
C ALA A 305 -17.97 -8.52 -9.21
N MET A 306 -17.08 -7.78 -8.54
CA MET A 306 -15.65 -8.08 -8.55
C MET A 306 -15.37 -9.36 -7.76
N PRO A 307 -14.28 -10.10 -8.07
CA PRO A 307 -14.00 -11.39 -7.42
C PRO A 307 -13.58 -11.27 -5.96
N VAL A 308 -13.30 -10.06 -5.47
CA VAL A 308 -12.90 -9.76 -4.09
C VAL A 308 -13.72 -8.57 -3.57
N PRO A 309 -13.98 -8.49 -2.25
CA PRO A 309 -14.71 -7.37 -1.65
C PRO A 309 -13.90 -6.07 -1.69
N GLU A 310 -14.58 -4.93 -1.48
CA GLU A 310 -13.95 -3.59 -1.51
C GLU A 310 -12.93 -3.39 -0.39
N GLU A 311 -13.11 -4.14 0.69
CA GLU A 311 -12.31 -4.15 1.91
C GLU A 311 -11.05 -5.03 1.81
N PHE A 312 -10.80 -5.62 0.63
CA PHE A 312 -9.66 -6.50 0.40
C PHE A 312 -8.39 -5.70 0.05
N LEU A 313 -7.30 -6.00 0.74
CA LEU A 313 -6.03 -5.30 0.56
C LEU A 313 -4.84 -6.24 0.65
N MET A 314 -3.68 -5.73 0.24
CA MET A 314 -2.37 -6.32 0.42
C MET A 314 -1.64 -5.60 1.56
N VAL A 315 -1.14 -6.36 2.53
CA VAL A 315 -0.21 -5.89 3.56
C VAL A 315 1.19 -6.34 3.18
N TYR A 316 2.16 -5.43 3.27
CA TYR A 316 3.52 -5.69 2.87
C TYR A 316 4.22 -6.67 3.80
N ALA A 317 5.18 -7.42 3.24
CA ALA A 317 5.92 -8.43 3.98
C ALA A 317 6.76 -7.82 5.12
N PRO A 318 6.77 -8.40 6.33
CA PRO A 318 7.57 -7.91 7.44
C PRO A 318 9.07 -8.17 7.20
N ARG A 319 9.88 -7.12 7.30
CA ARG A 319 11.33 -7.16 7.08
C ARG A 319 12.11 -7.61 8.32
N ASP A 320 11.58 -7.36 9.51
CA ASP A 320 12.20 -7.64 10.80
C ASP A 320 11.17 -7.97 11.89
N ASP A 321 11.64 -8.20 13.11
CA ASP A 321 10.80 -8.58 14.25
C ASP A 321 9.85 -7.47 14.70
N GLN A 322 10.19 -6.19 14.47
CA GLN A 322 9.35 -5.05 14.81
C GLN A 322 8.21 -4.92 13.79
N GLU A 323 8.51 -5.03 12.49
CA GLU A 323 7.48 -5.08 11.46
C GLU A 323 6.55 -6.28 11.64
N LEU A 324 7.09 -7.43 12.05
CA LEU A 324 6.28 -8.62 12.32
C LEU A 324 5.23 -8.37 13.42
N GLN A 325 5.58 -7.66 14.50
CA GLN A 325 4.60 -7.28 15.54
C GLN A 325 3.48 -6.42 14.97
N ILE A 326 3.84 -5.47 14.12
CA ILE A 326 2.90 -4.53 13.52
C ILE A 326 1.98 -5.25 12.53
N VAL A 327 2.52 -6.14 11.70
CA VAL A 327 1.73 -7.01 10.81
C VAL A 327 0.77 -7.87 11.63
N CYS A 328 1.20 -8.44 12.76
CA CYS A 328 0.29 -9.18 13.65
C CYS A 328 -0.82 -8.29 14.24
N ARG A 329 -0.54 -7.02 14.60
CA ARG A 329 -1.58 -6.06 15.00
C ARG A 329 -2.59 -5.75 13.88
N ILE A 330 -2.15 -5.77 12.62
CA ILE A 330 -3.06 -5.62 11.47
C ILE A 330 -3.91 -6.88 11.28
N ILE A 331 -3.33 -8.07 11.43
CA ILE A 331 -4.08 -9.35 11.39
C ILE A 331 -5.13 -9.40 12.50
N GLU A 332 -4.78 -8.89 13.68
CA GLU A 332 -5.67 -8.67 14.81
C GLU A 332 -6.87 -7.76 14.47
N ALA A 333 -6.68 -6.74 13.63
CA ALA A 333 -7.77 -5.92 13.09
C ALA A 333 -8.59 -6.66 12.02
N ALA A 334 -7.97 -7.55 11.23
CA ALA A 334 -8.69 -8.43 10.31
C ALA A 334 -9.58 -9.43 11.03
N ILE A 335 -9.09 -10.03 12.13
CA ILE A 335 -9.91 -10.90 12.99
C ILE A 335 -11.10 -10.11 13.55
N TRP A 336 -10.86 -8.90 14.05
CA TRP A 336 -11.91 -8.01 14.54
C TRP A 336 -12.97 -7.75 13.47
N TYR A 337 -12.55 -7.42 12.24
CA TYR A 337 -13.47 -7.19 11.15
C TYR A 337 -14.26 -8.46 10.76
N VAL A 338 -13.60 -9.60 10.63
CA VAL A 338 -14.25 -10.85 10.18
C VAL A 338 -15.17 -11.45 11.24
N THR A 339 -14.85 -11.30 12.53
CA THR A 339 -15.57 -11.98 13.63
C THR A 339 -16.36 -11.06 14.55
N ALA A 340 -16.12 -9.74 14.51
CA ALA A 340 -16.58 -8.78 15.52
C ALA A 340 -16.10 -9.11 16.94
N GLU A 341 -15.02 -9.89 17.07
CA GLU A 341 -14.45 -10.28 18.35
C GLU A 341 -12.96 -9.94 18.40
N SER A 342 -12.50 -9.43 19.55
CA SER A 342 -11.10 -9.08 19.76
C SER A 342 -10.27 -10.31 20.06
N GLU A 343 -9.14 -10.45 19.38
CA GLU A 343 -8.11 -11.44 19.70
C GLU A 343 -6.76 -10.78 19.78
N GLN A 344 -5.90 -11.30 20.65
CA GLN A 344 -4.51 -10.88 20.76
C GLN A 344 -3.59 -12.02 20.33
N ILE A 345 -2.65 -11.68 19.45
CA ILE A 345 -1.71 -12.59 18.83
C ILE A 345 -0.38 -12.53 19.59
N GLU A 346 0.05 -13.67 20.11
CA GLU A 346 1.39 -13.85 20.67
C GLU A 346 2.34 -14.27 19.55
N VAL A 347 3.32 -13.41 19.23
CA VAL A 347 4.27 -13.66 18.12
C VAL A 347 5.32 -14.70 18.50
N LEU A 348 5.45 -15.75 17.68
CA LEU A 348 6.37 -16.87 17.91
C LEU A 348 7.68 -16.77 17.11
N TYR A 349 8.61 -15.93 17.62
CA TYR A 349 9.90 -15.63 16.97
C TYR A 349 10.80 -16.86 16.76
N ARG A 350 10.88 -17.79 17.71
CA ARG A 350 11.70 -19.01 17.62
C ARG A 350 10.86 -20.27 17.66
N SER A 351 11.22 -21.25 16.85
CA SER A 351 10.92 -22.65 17.15
C SER A 351 11.69 -23.02 18.42
N ARG A 352 11.02 -23.32 19.53
CA ARG A 352 11.66 -24.01 20.66
C ARG A 352 12.16 -25.35 20.13
N THR A 353 13.45 -25.47 19.86
CA THR A 353 14.10 -26.77 19.91
C THR A 353 14.10 -27.18 21.38
N PRO A 354 13.48 -28.31 21.77
CA PRO A 354 13.64 -28.80 23.13
C PRO A 354 15.14 -29.08 23.32
N SER A 355 15.75 -28.42 24.31
CA SER A 355 17.10 -28.77 24.75
C SER A 355 17.04 -30.21 25.22
N ILE A 356 17.66 -31.13 24.47
CA ILE A 356 17.95 -32.47 24.95
C ILE A 356 18.81 -32.26 26.20
N ALA A 357 18.23 -32.52 27.37
CA ALA A 357 18.97 -32.58 28.61
C ALA A 357 20.03 -33.68 28.43
N SER A 358 21.29 -33.28 28.41
CA SER A 358 22.40 -34.21 28.50
C SER A 358 22.39 -34.79 29.91
N SER A 359 21.81 -35.98 30.06
CA SER A 359 22.09 -36.84 31.21
C SER A 359 23.35 -37.62 30.85
N LYS A 360 24.45 -37.30 31.51
CA LYS A 360 25.59 -38.22 31.69
C LYS A 360 25.57 -38.71 33.12
#